data_AF-A0ABD0AHC8-F1
#
_entry.id   AF-A0ABD0AHC8-F1
#
_cell.length_a   1.000
_cell.length_b   1.000
_cell.length_c   1.000
_cell.angle_alpha   90.00
_cell.angle_beta   90.00
_cell.angle_gamma   90.00
#
_symmetry.space_group_name_H-M   'P 1'
#
loop_
_entity.id
_entity.type
_entity.pdbx_description
1 polymer ?
#
loop_
_entity_poly.entity_id
_entity_poly.type
_entity_poly.pdbx_seq_one_letter_code
_entity_poly.pdbx_strand_id
1 'polypeptide(L)'
;MASDTKIDLRKQMIYSILVRNYSPEGNFEGVRKDLERIKDLGTDIIWLLPIQPSGKEKRKGSLGSPYAISDYRAINPEYGTMEDFKRLCDDVHAKGILQ
;
A
#
# COMPACT_ATOMS: atom_id res chain seq x y z
N MET A 1 -21.78 15.62 1.14
CA MET A 1 -20.31 15.65 1.33
C MET A 1 -20.04 15.66 2.83
N ALA A 2 -18.97 15.02 3.29
CA ALA A 2 -18.66 14.99 4.72
C ALA A 2 -18.48 16.41 5.28
N SER A 3 -19.16 16.72 6.39
CA SER A 3 -19.18 18.02 7.05
C SER A 3 -17.85 18.37 7.72
N ASP A 4 -17.08 17.36 8.10
CA ASP A 4 -15.96 17.49 9.03
C ASP A 4 -14.60 17.12 8.41
N THR A 5 -14.51 17.12 7.07
CA THR A 5 -13.25 16.84 6.39
C THR A 5 -12.25 17.97 6.61
N LYS A 6 -11.06 17.64 7.11
CA LYS A 6 -9.94 18.59 7.23
C LYS A 6 -9.64 19.24 5.86
N ILE A 7 -9.71 20.57 5.80
CA ILE A 7 -9.50 21.33 4.56
C ILE A 7 -8.06 21.16 4.04
N ASP A 8 -7.10 20.89 4.91
CA ASP A 8 -5.69 20.70 4.54
C ASP A 8 -5.46 19.52 3.59
N LEU A 9 -6.35 18.51 3.59
CA LEU A 9 -6.29 17.39 2.63
C LEU A 9 -6.43 17.85 1.18
N ARG A 10 -7.02 19.02 0.91
CA ARG A 10 -7.13 19.58 -0.45
C ARG A 10 -5.79 20.03 -1.04
N LYS A 11 -4.76 20.15 -0.20
CA LYS A 11 -3.40 20.56 -0.61
C LYS A 11 -2.45 19.36 -0.71
N GLN A 12 -2.92 18.16 -0.37
CA GLN A 12 -2.09 16.97 -0.31
C GLN A 12 -2.16 16.16 -1.61
N MET A 13 -1.07 15.44 -1.91
CA MET A 13 -0.96 14.54 -3.05
C MET A 13 -0.96 13.07 -2.60
N ILE A 14 -1.80 12.27 -3.24
CA ILE A 14 -1.91 10.82 -3.00
C ILE A 14 -1.15 10.06 -4.09
N TYR A 15 -0.22 9.21 -3.68
CA TYR A 15 0.45 8.26 -4.56
C TYR A 15 -0.08 6.85 -4.34
N SER A 16 -0.70 6.26 -5.38
CA SER A 16 -1.30 4.93 -5.28
C SER A 16 -0.38 3.82 -5.78
N ILE A 17 -0.25 2.74 -5.01
CA ILE A 17 0.70 1.66 -5.27
C ILE A 17 0.00 0.30 -5.29
N LEU A 18 0.17 -0.42 -6.40
CA LEU A 18 -0.11 -1.86 -6.47
C LEU A 18 1.18 -2.62 -6.14
N VAL A 19 1.32 -3.04 -4.88
CA VAL A 19 2.55 -3.65 -4.33
C VAL A 19 3.11 -4.75 -5.23
N ARG A 20 2.24 -5.66 -5.68
CA ARG A 20 2.58 -6.78 -6.59
C ARG A 20 3.37 -6.37 -7.83
N ASN A 21 3.03 -5.23 -8.42
CA ASN A 21 3.56 -4.80 -9.71
C ASN A 21 4.54 -3.64 -9.59
N TYR A 22 4.78 -3.14 -8.37
CA TYR A 22 5.57 -1.94 -8.16
C TYR A 22 7.06 -2.15 -8.41
N SER A 23 7.56 -3.30 -7.96
CA SER A 23 8.98 -3.69 -8.03
C SER A 23 9.10 -5.11 -8.58
N PRO A 24 10.29 -5.52 -9.07
CA PRO A 24 10.53 -6.90 -9.46
C PRO A 24 10.25 -7.91 -8.34
N GLU A 25 10.49 -7.55 -7.09
CA GLU A 25 10.20 -8.38 -5.93
C GLU A 25 8.70 -8.44 -5.59
N GLY A 26 7.91 -7.45 -6.02
CA GLY A 26 6.45 -7.43 -5.86
C GLY A 26 5.96 -7.41 -4.40
N ASN A 27 6.77 -6.88 -3.47
CA ASN A 27 6.53 -6.98 -2.02
C ASN A 27 6.75 -5.64 -1.28
N PHE A 28 6.48 -5.61 0.03
CA PHE A 28 6.60 -4.38 0.82
C PHE A 28 8.02 -3.82 0.88
N GLU A 29 9.05 -4.69 0.90
CA GLU A 29 10.45 -4.25 0.93
C GLU A 29 10.84 -3.54 -0.38
N GLY A 30 10.32 -3.98 -1.53
CA GLY A 30 10.51 -3.27 -2.80
C GLY A 30 9.93 -1.85 -2.78
N VAL A 31 8.78 -1.65 -2.14
CA VAL A 31 8.22 -0.30 -1.93
C VAL A 31 9.06 0.49 -0.92
N ARG A 32 9.44 -0.14 0.21
CA ARG A 32 10.17 0.49 1.31
C ARG A 32 11.52 1.07 0.87
N LYS A 33 12.24 0.35 -0.01
CA LYS A 33 13.52 0.79 -0.57
C LYS A 33 13.41 2.05 -1.43
N ASP A 34 12.25 2.33 -2.00
CA ASP A 34 12.03 3.43 -2.96
C ASP A 34 11.26 4.63 -2.34
N LEU A 35 11.09 4.64 -1.01
CA LEU A 35 10.36 5.70 -0.32
C LEU A 35 10.97 7.09 -0.51
N GLU A 36 12.28 7.19 -0.71
CA GLU A 36 12.92 8.49 -0.97
C GLU A 36 12.41 9.10 -2.28
N ARG A 37 12.37 8.32 -3.35
CA ARG A 37 11.84 8.77 -4.65
C ARG A 37 10.36 9.15 -4.54
N ILE A 38 9.57 8.38 -3.79
CA ILE A 38 8.15 8.68 -3.56
C ILE A 38 8.00 10.01 -2.81
N LYS A 39 8.84 10.26 -1.80
CA LYS A 39 8.87 11.53 -1.07
C LYS A 39 9.25 12.70 -1.97
N ASP A 40 10.32 12.55 -2.76
CA ASP A 40 10.85 13.59 -3.63
C ASP A 40 9.86 14.01 -4.74
N LEU A 41 8.93 13.12 -5.10
CA LEU A 41 7.80 13.45 -5.98
C LEU A 41 6.81 14.46 -5.34
N GLY A 42 6.90 14.71 -4.04
CA GLY A 42 5.99 15.55 -3.26
C GLY A 42 4.81 14.79 -2.68
N THR A 43 4.94 13.48 -2.45
CA THR A 43 3.85 12.64 -1.92
C THR A 43 3.61 12.92 -0.45
N ASP A 44 2.36 13.25 -0.10
CA ASP A 44 1.92 13.39 1.29
C ASP A 44 1.24 12.12 1.81
N ILE A 45 0.54 11.38 0.95
CA ILE A 45 -0.24 10.19 1.32
C ILE A 45 0.12 9.04 0.38
N ILE A 46 0.46 7.88 0.95
CA ILE A 46 0.57 6.63 0.17
C ILE A 46 -0.73 5.85 0.30
N TRP A 47 -1.34 5.50 -0.82
CA TRP A 47 -2.50 4.62 -0.87
C TRP A 47 -2.14 3.26 -1.48
N LEU A 48 -2.03 2.24 -0.63
CA LEU A 48 -1.85 0.88 -1.10
C LEU A 48 -3.16 0.29 -1.61
N LEU A 49 -3.12 -0.34 -2.79
CA LEU A 49 -4.16 -1.28 -3.20
C LEU A 49 -4.23 -2.46 -2.19
N PRO A 50 -5.33 -3.24 -2.16
CA PRO A 50 -5.54 -4.24 -1.11
C PRO A 50 -4.32 -5.15 -0.87
N ILE A 51 -3.97 -5.28 0.40
CA ILE A 51 -2.77 -6.01 0.88
C ILE A 51 -3.10 -7.37 1.46
N GLN A 52 -4.38 -7.75 1.46
CA GLN A 52 -4.89 -8.99 2.01
C GLN A 52 -4.78 -10.16 1.01
N PRO A 53 -4.81 -11.43 1.49
CA PRO A 53 -4.80 -12.59 0.61
C PRO A 53 -5.97 -12.59 -0.38
N SER A 54 -5.66 -12.88 -1.64
CA SER A 54 -6.68 -13.03 -2.69
C SER A 54 -7.31 -14.43 -2.67
N GLY A 55 -8.63 -14.48 -2.82
CA GLY A 55 -9.44 -15.70 -2.92
C GLY A 55 -8.97 -16.61 -4.05
N LYS A 56 -9.06 -17.93 -3.80
CA LYS A 56 -8.64 -18.98 -4.74
C LYS A 56 -9.79 -19.48 -5.61
N GLU A 57 -11.00 -19.54 -5.06
CA GLU A 57 -12.19 -19.97 -5.80
C GLU A 57 -12.65 -18.90 -6.80
N LYS A 58 -13.01 -19.33 -8.02
CA LYS A 58 -13.46 -18.44 -9.12
C LYS A 58 -12.48 -17.30 -9.44
N ARG A 59 -11.19 -17.52 -9.14
CA ARG A 59 -10.12 -16.55 -9.37
C ARG A 59 -10.01 -16.24 -10.87
N LYS A 60 -9.97 -14.96 -11.20
CA LYS A 60 -9.66 -14.49 -12.56
C LYS A 60 -8.14 -14.41 -12.74
N GLY A 61 -7.62 -15.06 -13.78
CA GLY A 61 -6.18 -15.14 -14.04
C GLY A 61 -5.43 -15.99 -13.00
N SER A 62 -4.09 -15.99 -13.08
CA SER A 62 -3.23 -16.79 -12.20
C SER A 62 -3.21 -16.25 -10.76
N LEU A 63 -3.08 -14.94 -10.60
CA LEU A 63 -2.84 -14.31 -9.29
C LEU A 63 -4.10 -13.73 -8.63
N GLY A 64 -5.21 -13.63 -9.36
CA GLY A 64 -6.46 -13.07 -8.84
C GLY A 64 -6.46 -11.55 -8.71
N SER A 65 -7.66 -10.99 -8.60
CA SER A 65 -7.85 -9.58 -8.27
C SER A 65 -7.52 -9.33 -6.80
N PRO A 66 -6.74 -8.29 -6.46
CA PRO A 66 -6.49 -7.92 -5.06
C PRO A 66 -7.79 -7.57 -4.31
N TYR A 67 -8.87 -7.24 -5.03
CA TYR A 67 -10.18 -6.93 -4.44
C TYR A 67 -11.03 -8.16 -4.09
N ALA A 68 -10.64 -9.37 -4.55
CA ALA A 68 -11.31 -10.61 -4.17
C ALA A 68 -10.67 -11.14 -2.88
N ILE A 69 -10.95 -10.53 -1.73
CA ILE A 69 -10.27 -10.82 -0.46
C ILE A 69 -10.83 -12.09 0.19
N SER A 70 -9.96 -13.00 0.65
CA SER A 70 -10.37 -14.21 1.38
C SER A 70 -10.27 -14.08 2.90
N ASP A 71 -9.37 -13.23 3.41
CA ASP A 71 -9.22 -12.95 4.83
C ASP A 71 -8.86 -11.49 5.03
N TYR A 72 -9.74 -10.71 5.65
CA TYR A 72 -9.56 -9.28 5.87
C TYR A 72 -8.52 -8.92 6.94
N ARG A 73 -8.10 -9.89 7.77
CA ARG A 73 -7.20 -9.68 8.90
C ARG A 73 -5.77 -10.15 8.64
N ALA A 74 -5.57 -10.91 7.57
CA ALA A 74 -4.27 -11.42 7.18
C ALA A 74 -3.57 -10.51 6.17
N ILE A 75 -2.24 -10.63 6.11
CA ILE A 75 -1.41 -10.06 5.04
C ILE A 75 -1.26 -11.08 3.93
N ASN A 76 -1.28 -10.63 2.67
CA ASN A 76 -0.99 -11.48 1.54
C ASN A 76 0.46 -11.97 1.63
N PRO A 77 0.71 -13.29 1.76
CA PRO A 77 2.08 -13.82 1.90
C PRO A 77 2.96 -13.53 0.68
N GLU A 78 2.38 -13.23 -0.49
CA GLU A 78 3.14 -12.76 -1.66
C GLU A 78 3.85 -11.41 -1.41
N TYR A 79 3.32 -10.58 -0.50
CA TYR A 79 3.85 -9.25 -0.20
C TYR A 79 4.80 -9.25 1.01
N GLY A 80 4.85 -10.35 1.77
CA GLY A 80 5.63 -10.49 2.99
C GLY A 80 4.79 -10.81 4.22
N THR A 81 5.27 -10.39 5.38
CA THR A 81 4.67 -10.62 6.70
C THR A 81 4.04 -9.35 7.28
N MET A 82 3.30 -9.49 8.39
CA MET A 82 2.81 -8.33 9.15
C MET A 82 3.95 -7.45 9.67
N GLU A 83 5.10 -8.04 10.02
CA GLU A 83 6.27 -7.27 10.43
C GLU A 83 6.84 -6.45 9.28
N ASP A 84 6.89 -7.00 8.07
CA ASP A 84 7.35 -6.29 6.87
C ASP A 84 6.44 -5.09 6.56
N PHE A 85 5.12 -5.30 6.66
CA PHE A 85 4.14 -4.23 6.51
C PHE A 85 4.32 -3.15 7.60
N LYS A 86 4.51 -3.56 8.85
CA LYS A 86 4.76 -2.62 9.95
C LYS A 86 6.02 -1.80 9.73
N ARG A 87 7.12 -2.41 9.28
CA ARG A 87 8.36 -1.69 8.96
C ARG A 87 8.16 -0.67 7.83
N LEU A 88 7.38 -1.01 6.80
CA LEU A 88 7.02 -0.06 5.76
C LEU A 88 6.26 1.15 6.34
N CYS A 89 5.25 0.92 7.19
CA CYS A 89 4.50 2.00 7.83
C CYS A 89 5.40 2.88 8.72
N ASP A 90 6.26 2.27 9.53
CA ASP A 90 7.15 2.97 10.44
C ASP A 90 8.12 3.88 9.63
N ASP A 91 8.69 3.40 8.52
CA ASP A 91 9.58 4.17 7.64
C ASP A 91 8.85 5.29 6.88
N VAL A 92 7.60 5.04 6.44
CA VAL A 92 6.73 6.05 5.79
C VAL A 92 6.50 7.24 6.73
N HIS A 93 6.09 6.96 7.98
CA HIS A 93 5.87 7.99 9.00
C HIS A 93 7.17 8.70 9.38
N ALA A 94 8.29 7.98 9.53
CA ALA A 94 9.59 8.56 9.85
C ALA A 94 10.07 9.55 8.77
N LYS A 95 9.67 9.34 7.50
CA LYS A 95 9.97 10.25 6.39
C LYS A 95 9.03 11.45 6.30
N GLY A 96 7.97 11.51 7.11
CA GLY A 96 6.97 12.57 7.10
C GLY A 96 5.92 12.41 5.99
N ILE A 97 5.85 11.23 5.37
CA ILE A 97 4.78 10.88 4.43
C ILE A 97 3.65 10.33 5.32
N LEU A 98 2.49 10.99 5.31
CA LEU A 98 1.36 10.79 6.23
C LEU A 98 1.63 11.31 7.65
N GLN A 99 1.15 12.52 7.96
CA GLN A 99 1.14 13.13 9.31
C GLN A 99 -0.28 13.53 9.75
#